data_AF-A0A9I9D856-F1
#
_entry.id   AF-A0A9I9D856-F1
#
_cell.length_a   1.000
_cell.length_b   1.000
_cell.length_c   1.000
_cell.angle_alpha   90.00
_cell.angle_beta   90.00
_cell.angle_gamma   90.00
#
_symmetry.space_group_name_H-M   'P 1'
#
loop_
_entity.id
_entity.type
_entity.pdbx_description
1 polymer ?
#
loop_
_entity_poly.entity_id
_entity_poly.type
_entity_poly.pdbx_seq_one_letter_code
_entity_poly.pdbx_strand_id
1 'polypeptide(L)'
;ACLIIGEISFGFGSDPSGELSRVYKIAVHFGISVDSLFRSIPFVCRRISGHSLLLRQQISKKMSGQTQRLNVVPTVTMLGAMKARLVGATRGHALLKKKSDALTVQFRQILKKIVSAKESMGDVMKTSAFSLTEAKYVAGDNIKHIVLENVQTAAIKIRSRQENIAGVKLPKFEHYSDGETKNDLTGLARGGQQIQLCRGAYVKAIEVLVELASLQTSFLTLDEAIKTTNRRVNALENVVKPRIENTISYIKGELDELEREDFFRLKKIQGYKRREIERQRASAKLFAEEQLAEKVSLQKGVSISSAHNLLSAAAEKDEDIIF
;
A
#
# COMPACT_ATOMS: atom_id res chain seq x y z
N ALA A 1 -3.30 -3.25 40.66
CA ALA A 1 -3.72 -2.84 39.30
C ALA A 1 -3.06 -1.52 38.82
N CYS A 2 -1.97 -1.04 39.44
CA CYS A 2 -1.34 0.25 39.09
C CYS A 2 -0.02 0.11 38.29
N LEU A 3 0.33 -1.11 37.82
CA LEU A 3 1.67 -1.39 37.27
C LEU A 3 1.66 -1.77 35.78
N ILE A 4 0.55 -1.59 35.06
CA ILE A 4 0.45 -1.96 33.63
C ILE A 4 0.27 -0.74 32.70
N ILE A 5 0.20 0.49 33.24
CA ILE A 5 -0.03 1.72 32.45
C ILE A 5 1.30 2.46 32.15
N GLY A 6 2.42 1.75 32.10
CA GLY A 6 3.76 2.35 31.93
C GLY A 6 4.28 2.44 30.49
N GLU A 7 3.74 1.68 29.55
CA GLU A 7 4.30 1.62 28.19
C GLU A 7 3.20 1.58 27.13
N ILE A 8 2.62 2.74 26.81
CA ILE A 8 1.95 2.94 25.52
C ILE A 8 2.40 4.29 24.96
N SER A 9 3.58 4.26 24.34
CA SER A 9 4.11 5.36 23.53
C SER A 9 3.16 5.63 22.36
N PHE A 10 2.38 6.70 22.47
CA PHE A 10 1.46 7.17 21.44
C PHE A 10 2.24 7.78 20.25
N GLY A 11 2.28 7.05 19.14
CA GLY A 11 2.74 7.57 17.85
C GLY A 11 1.62 8.34 17.14
N PHE A 12 1.54 9.66 17.36
CA PHE A 12 0.64 10.55 16.62
C PHE A 12 1.29 11.07 15.33
N GLY A 13 0.67 10.76 14.20
CA GLY A 13 1.00 11.31 12.88
C GLY A 13 0.06 12.47 12.52
N SER A 14 0.67 13.66 12.41
CA SER A 14 0.37 14.79 11.51
C SER A 14 -1.03 14.95 10.90
N ASP A 15 -1.80 15.94 11.40
CA ASP A 15 -2.63 16.90 10.65
C ASP A 15 -2.93 18.14 11.54
N PRO A 16 -2.57 19.41 11.20
CA PRO A 16 -2.37 20.44 12.23
C PRO A 16 -3.28 21.69 12.27
N SER A 17 -4.44 21.79 11.59
CA SER A 17 -5.12 23.12 11.50
C SER A 17 -6.52 23.29 12.09
N GLY A 18 -7.24 22.21 12.48
CA GLY A 18 -8.65 22.34 12.92
C GLY A 18 -8.97 21.92 14.35
N GLU A 19 -8.16 21.04 14.96
CA GLU A 19 -8.59 20.30 16.16
C GLU A 19 -7.92 20.74 17.46
N LEU A 20 -6.80 21.46 17.40
CA LEU A 20 -6.10 21.94 18.61
C LEU A 20 -6.97 22.87 19.46
N SER A 21 -7.85 23.67 18.86
CA SER A 21 -8.71 24.59 19.61
C SER A 21 -9.82 23.87 20.40
N ARG A 22 -10.27 22.69 19.95
CA ARG A 22 -11.24 21.85 20.68
C ARG A 22 -10.58 20.99 21.76
N VAL A 23 -9.37 20.50 21.51
CA VAL A 23 -8.60 19.72 22.48
C VAL A 23 -8.14 20.59 23.66
N TYR A 24 -7.76 21.86 23.42
CA TYR A 24 -7.42 22.80 24.49
C TYR A 24 -8.62 23.14 25.38
N LYS A 25 -9.83 23.24 24.80
CA LYS A 25 -11.06 23.53 25.54
C LYS A 25 -11.50 22.37 26.44
N ILE A 26 -11.17 21.13 26.07
CA ILE A 26 -11.41 19.93 26.88
C ILE A 26 -10.34 19.79 27.98
N ALA A 27 -9.08 20.13 27.70
CA ALA A 27 -8.00 20.08 28.68
C ALA A 27 -8.19 21.08 29.84
N VAL A 28 -8.69 22.29 29.56
CA VAL A 28 -9.01 23.30 30.58
C VAL A 28 -10.17 22.87 31.49
N HIS A 29 -11.09 22.03 30.99
CA HIS A 29 -12.22 21.52 31.76
C HIS A 29 -11.84 20.39 32.75
N PHE A 30 -10.60 19.87 32.67
CA PHE A 30 -10.09 18.76 33.48
C PHE A 30 -9.00 19.16 34.50
N GLY A 31 -8.68 20.45 34.65
CA GLY A 31 -7.85 20.93 35.77
C GLY A 31 -6.42 20.33 35.82
N ILE A 32 -5.83 20.01 34.68
CA ILE A 32 -4.48 19.44 34.61
C ILE A 32 -3.46 20.59 34.53
N SER A 33 -2.62 20.71 35.56
CA SER A 33 -1.57 21.72 35.66
C SER A 33 -0.52 21.55 34.55
N VAL A 34 -0.32 22.62 33.77
CA VAL A 34 0.47 22.68 32.53
C VAL A 34 1.98 22.51 32.78
N ASP A 35 2.44 22.70 34.02
CA ASP A 35 3.87 22.72 34.38
C ASP A 35 4.53 21.34 34.42
N SER A 36 3.77 20.25 34.63
CA SER A 36 4.34 18.90 34.62
C SER A 36 4.61 18.35 33.21
N LEU A 37 4.05 18.95 32.17
CA LEU A 37 4.20 18.50 30.79
C LEU A 37 5.52 18.98 30.15
N PHE A 38 6.16 20.00 30.73
CA PHE A 38 7.27 20.71 30.10
C PHE A 38 8.66 20.19 30.48
N ARG A 39 8.79 19.39 31.55
CA ARG A 39 10.11 19.01 32.10
C ARG A 39 10.72 17.71 31.56
N SER A 40 10.02 17.00 30.67
CA SER A 40 10.43 15.66 30.20
C SER A 40 10.60 15.51 28.69
N ILE A 41 10.75 16.61 27.93
CA ILE A 41 10.90 16.56 26.46
C ILE A 41 12.23 17.18 26.02
N PRO A 42 13.36 16.45 26.04
CA PRO A 42 14.53 16.86 25.29
C PRO A 42 14.41 16.30 23.87
N PHE A 43 13.55 16.83 22.99
CA PHE A 43 13.66 16.53 21.53
C PHE A 43 12.88 17.44 20.55
N VAL A 44 12.17 18.48 21.02
CA VAL A 44 11.28 19.27 20.13
C VAL A 44 11.90 20.57 19.58
N CYS A 45 13.20 20.81 19.78
CA CYS A 45 13.85 22.04 19.27
C CYS A 45 14.65 21.88 17.96
N ARG A 46 14.25 20.99 17.05
CA ARG A 46 14.84 20.94 15.68
C ARG A 46 13.82 20.94 14.54
N ARG A 47 12.55 21.28 14.81
CA ARG A 47 11.47 21.21 13.80
C ARG A 47 10.79 22.54 13.47
N ILE A 48 11.44 23.66 13.77
CA ILE A 48 11.09 24.98 13.25
C ILE A 48 12.21 25.45 12.30
N SER A 49 12.37 24.74 11.19
CA SER A 49 13.07 25.24 9.99
C SER A 49 12.52 24.60 8.70
N GLY A 50 11.26 24.16 8.76
CA GLY A 50 10.56 23.45 7.68
C GLY A 50 10.15 24.31 6.48
N HIS A 51 10.44 25.61 6.48
CA HIS A 51 10.23 26.48 5.32
C HIS A 51 11.38 26.42 4.29
N SER A 52 12.46 25.68 4.60
CA SER A 52 13.59 25.46 3.67
C SER A 52 13.46 24.18 2.82
N LEU A 53 12.50 23.29 3.13
CA LEU A 53 12.39 21.97 2.50
C LEU A 53 11.62 21.97 1.18
N LEU A 54 10.77 22.96 0.92
CA LEU A 54 10.09 23.10 -0.37
C LEU A 54 11.06 23.49 -1.49
N LEU A 55 12.13 24.22 -1.19
CA LEU A 55 13.20 24.51 -2.15
C LEU A 55 14.13 23.31 -2.39
N ARG A 56 14.35 22.46 -1.38
CA ARG A 56 15.13 21.21 -1.54
C ARG A 56 14.39 20.11 -2.29
N GLN A 57 13.06 20.11 -2.28
CA GLN A 57 12.27 19.16 -3.06
C GLN A 57 12.22 19.50 -4.55
N GLN A 58 12.42 20.76 -4.93
CA GLN A 58 12.60 21.14 -6.33
C GLN A 58 14.01 20.84 -6.88
N ILE A 59 15.04 20.80 -6.03
CA ILE A 59 16.41 20.47 -6.45
C ILE A 59 16.62 18.95 -6.61
N SER A 60 15.85 18.10 -5.92
CA SER A 60 15.90 16.63 -6.12
C SER A 60 15.17 16.15 -7.38
N LYS A 61 14.25 16.94 -7.93
CA LYS A 61 13.50 16.61 -9.16
C LYS A 61 14.38 16.52 -10.42
N LYS A 62 15.62 17.04 -10.38
CA LYS A 62 16.56 17.00 -11.52
C LYS A 62 17.64 15.90 -11.43
N MET A 63 17.69 15.09 -10.36
CA MET A 63 18.74 14.07 -10.18
C MET A 63 18.22 12.64 -9.93
N SER A 64 17.04 12.27 -10.44
CA SER A 64 16.49 10.91 -10.28
C SER A 64 16.04 10.24 -11.59
N GLY A 65 16.71 10.55 -12.70
CA GLY A 65 16.46 9.91 -14.00
C GLY A 65 16.72 8.39 -14.04
N GLN A 66 17.31 7.81 -12.99
CA GLN A 66 17.65 6.38 -12.93
C GLN A 66 16.67 5.49 -12.13
N THR A 67 15.72 6.04 -11.36
CA THR A 67 14.86 5.22 -10.46
C THR A 67 13.41 5.04 -10.94
N GLN A 68 13.05 5.62 -12.08
CA GLN A 68 11.68 5.55 -12.60
C GLN A 68 11.37 4.31 -13.44
N ARG A 69 12.36 3.47 -13.74
CA ARG A 69 12.20 2.27 -14.56
C ARG A 69 12.73 1.02 -13.86
N LEU A 70 12.22 -0.14 -14.26
CA LEU A 70 12.78 -1.43 -13.87
C LEU A 70 13.95 -1.76 -14.80
N ASN A 71 15.01 -2.37 -14.28
CA ASN A 71 16.12 -2.85 -15.09
C ASN A 71 15.72 -4.17 -15.75
N VAL A 72 15.31 -4.12 -17.03
CA VAL A 72 14.88 -5.28 -17.81
C VAL A 72 15.35 -5.16 -19.25
N VAL A 73 15.72 -6.30 -19.84
CA VAL A 73 16.12 -6.39 -21.25
C VAL A 73 14.87 -6.21 -22.13
N PRO A 74 14.93 -5.40 -23.21
CA PRO A 74 13.80 -5.18 -24.10
C PRO A 74 13.59 -6.39 -25.01
N THR A 75 12.60 -7.23 -24.67
CA THR A 75 12.15 -8.35 -25.51
C THR A 75 10.62 -8.42 -25.54
N VAL A 76 10.05 -9.03 -26.58
CA VAL A 76 8.60 -9.18 -26.75
C VAL A 76 7.97 -9.95 -25.57
N THR A 77 8.67 -10.97 -25.06
CA THR A 77 8.23 -11.74 -23.89
C THR A 77 8.19 -10.89 -22.62
N MET A 78 9.20 -10.04 -22.41
CA MET A 78 9.25 -9.11 -21.27
C MET A 78 8.18 -8.02 -21.37
N LEU A 79 7.87 -7.54 -22.58
CA LEU A 79 6.75 -6.63 -22.81
C LEU A 79 5.41 -7.26 -22.39
N GLY A 80 5.18 -8.53 -22.75
CA GLY A 80 4.02 -9.31 -22.30
C GLY A 80 3.95 -9.42 -20.77
N ALA A 81 5.07 -9.76 -20.13
CA ALA A 81 5.17 -9.85 -18.67
C ALA A 81 4.88 -8.51 -17.96
N MET A 82 5.38 -7.38 -18.49
CA MET A 82 5.13 -6.05 -17.92
C MET A 82 3.68 -5.61 -18.09
N LYS A 83 3.06 -5.89 -19.24
CA LYS A 83 1.61 -5.65 -19.45
C LYS A 83 0.77 -6.47 -18.46
N ALA A 84 1.10 -7.74 -18.26
CA ALA A 84 0.41 -8.59 -17.27
C ALA A 84 0.56 -8.02 -15.85
N ARG A 85 1.75 -7.54 -15.48
CA ARG A 85 1.98 -6.85 -14.19
C ARG A 85 1.17 -5.56 -14.05
N LEU A 86 1.01 -4.77 -15.10
CA LEU A 86 0.18 -3.56 -15.08
C LEU A 86 -1.30 -3.89 -14.82
N VAL A 87 -1.83 -4.92 -15.49
CA VAL A 87 -3.19 -5.40 -15.26
C VAL A 87 -3.34 -5.96 -13.84
N GLY A 88 -2.34 -6.68 -13.34
CA GLY A 88 -2.29 -7.14 -11.95
C GLY A 88 -2.31 -5.98 -10.93
N ALA A 89 -1.49 -4.95 -11.15
CA ALA A 89 -1.40 -3.79 -10.28
C ALA A 89 -2.71 -2.96 -10.25
N THR A 90 -3.35 -2.77 -11.41
CA THR A 90 -4.64 -2.05 -11.51
C THR A 90 -5.78 -2.82 -10.83
N ARG A 91 -5.86 -4.15 -11.04
CA ARG A 91 -6.84 -4.99 -10.33
C ARG A 91 -6.57 -5.02 -8.82
N GLY A 92 -5.31 -5.17 -8.41
CA GLY A 92 -4.90 -5.17 -7.01
C GLY A 92 -5.24 -3.86 -6.29
N HIS A 93 -5.02 -2.73 -6.96
CA HIS A 93 -5.42 -1.41 -6.47
C HIS A 93 -6.94 -1.32 -6.22
N ALA A 94 -7.76 -1.71 -7.20
CA ALA A 94 -9.22 -1.67 -7.06
C ALA A 94 -9.73 -2.56 -5.90
N LEU A 95 -9.12 -3.74 -5.70
CA LEU A 95 -9.46 -4.64 -4.60
C LEU A 95 -9.07 -4.06 -3.23
N LEU A 96 -7.86 -3.51 -3.11
CA LEU A 96 -7.39 -2.90 -1.87
C LEU A 96 -8.21 -1.67 -1.51
N LYS A 97 -8.62 -0.87 -2.50
CA LYS A 97 -9.50 0.28 -2.29
C LYS A 97 -10.88 -0.13 -1.75
N LYS A 98 -11.49 -1.16 -2.34
CA LYS A 98 -12.75 -1.73 -1.82
C LYS A 98 -12.59 -2.25 -0.38
N LYS A 99 -11.47 -2.90 -0.07
CA LYS A 99 -11.16 -3.35 1.30
C LYS A 99 -11.01 -2.18 2.27
N SER A 100 -10.26 -1.13 1.92
CA SER A 100 -10.08 0.04 2.80
C SER A 100 -11.40 0.75 3.09
N ASP A 101 -12.28 0.84 2.09
CA ASP A 101 -13.58 1.48 2.24
C ASP A 101 -14.50 0.66 3.18
N ALA A 102 -14.53 -0.66 3.03
CA ALA A 102 -15.24 -1.56 3.93
C ALA A 102 -14.74 -1.48 5.39
N LEU A 103 -13.42 -1.46 5.59
CA LEU A 103 -12.82 -1.30 6.92
C LEU A 103 -13.17 0.06 7.54
N THR A 104 -13.21 1.12 6.74
CA THR A 104 -13.57 2.48 7.21
C THR A 104 -15.02 2.56 7.67
N VAL A 105 -15.94 1.85 7.01
CA VAL A 105 -17.35 1.77 7.44
C VAL A 105 -17.45 1.10 8.82
N GLN A 106 -16.77 -0.04 9.00
CA GLN A 106 -16.74 -0.76 10.27
C GLN A 106 -16.07 0.06 11.38
N PHE A 107 -14.99 0.76 11.06
CA PHE A 107 -14.30 1.66 11.98
C PHE A 107 -15.23 2.75 12.53
N ARG A 108 -16.04 3.38 11.66
CA ARG A 108 -17.03 4.38 12.10
C ARG A 108 -18.14 3.78 12.97
N GLN A 109 -18.55 2.54 12.69
CA GLN A 109 -19.56 1.84 13.52
C GLN A 109 -19.01 1.55 14.92
N ILE A 110 -17.77 1.08 15.03
CA ILE A 110 -17.10 0.82 16.31
C ILE A 110 -16.89 2.14 17.06
N LEU A 111 -16.50 3.22 16.39
CA LEU A 111 -16.34 4.54 17.01
C LEU A 111 -17.63 5.01 17.69
N LYS A 112 -18.78 4.87 17.02
CA LYS A 112 -20.09 5.20 17.61
C LYS A 112 -20.38 4.36 18.86
N LYS A 113 -20.10 3.05 18.80
CA LYS A 113 -20.27 2.13 19.95
C LYS A 113 -19.34 2.49 21.12
N ILE A 114 -18.12 2.93 20.86
CA ILE A 114 -17.18 3.36 21.90
C ILE A 114 -17.71 4.58 22.63
N VAL A 115 -18.27 5.57 21.91
CA VAL A 115 -18.85 6.77 22.53
C VAL A 115 -20.03 6.39 23.44
N SER A 116 -20.99 5.60 22.93
CA SER A 116 -22.13 5.17 23.73
C SER A 116 -21.73 4.29 24.93
N ALA A 117 -20.78 3.38 24.74
CA ALA A 117 -20.26 2.53 25.81
C ALA A 117 -19.54 3.36 26.88
N LYS A 118 -18.78 4.40 26.48
CA LYS A 118 -18.07 5.28 27.41
C LYS A 118 -19.02 6.14 28.25
N GLU A 119 -20.12 6.60 27.66
CA GLU A 119 -21.20 7.28 28.41
C GLU A 119 -21.84 6.33 29.43
N SER A 120 -22.26 5.13 28.99
CA SER A 120 -22.86 4.13 29.90
C SER A 120 -21.93 3.69 31.02
N MET A 121 -20.62 3.56 30.73
CA MET A 121 -19.59 3.26 31.73
C MET A 121 -19.51 4.38 32.78
N GLY A 122 -19.60 5.64 32.37
CA GLY A 122 -19.61 6.79 33.27
C GLY A 122 -20.76 6.71 34.29
N ASP A 123 -21.96 6.39 33.82
CA ASP A 123 -23.16 6.28 34.68
C ASP A 123 -23.10 5.07 35.62
N VAL A 124 -22.66 3.91 35.13
CA VAL A 124 -22.51 2.70 35.96
C VAL A 124 -21.41 2.88 37.00
N MET A 125 -20.29 3.52 36.63
CA MET A 125 -19.20 3.81 37.56
C MET A 125 -19.61 4.83 38.62
N LYS A 126 -20.35 5.87 38.25
CA LYS A 126 -20.92 6.86 39.17
C LYS A 126 -21.83 6.17 40.20
N THR A 127 -22.75 5.32 39.73
CA THR A 127 -23.65 4.55 40.59
C THR A 127 -22.87 3.63 41.53
N SER A 128 -21.86 2.92 41.02
CA SER A 128 -21.01 2.03 41.82
C SER A 128 -20.21 2.78 42.90
N ALA A 129 -19.71 3.98 42.58
CA ALA A 129 -18.99 4.83 43.53
C ALA A 129 -19.91 5.34 44.66
N PHE A 130 -21.18 5.65 44.36
CA PHE A 130 -22.17 5.99 45.39
C PHE A 130 -22.45 4.79 46.29
N SER A 131 -22.69 3.60 45.73
CA SER A 131 -22.90 2.38 46.52
C SER A 131 -21.70 2.03 47.42
N LEU A 132 -20.47 2.31 46.97
CA LEU A 132 -19.26 2.19 47.80
C LEU A 132 -19.27 3.16 48.97
N THR A 133 -19.72 4.39 48.75
CA THR A 133 -19.77 5.43 49.77
C THR A 133 -20.79 5.09 50.86
N GLU A 134 -21.96 4.59 50.46
CA GLU A 134 -22.98 4.06 51.37
C GLU A 134 -22.45 2.86 52.16
N ALA A 135 -21.77 1.92 51.50
CA ALA A 135 -21.19 0.75 52.16
C ALA A 135 -20.13 1.16 53.19
N LYS A 136 -19.28 2.14 52.89
CA LYS A 136 -18.29 2.69 53.83
C LYS A 136 -18.94 3.40 55.01
N TYR A 137 -20.00 4.16 54.77
CA TYR A 137 -20.72 4.86 55.84
C TYR A 137 -21.31 3.88 56.86
N VAL A 138 -21.88 2.76 56.40
CA VAL A 138 -22.52 1.77 57.28
C VAL A 138 -21.50 0.83 57.94
N ALA A 139 -20.50 0.36 57.19
CA ALA A 139 -19.53 -0.64 57.66
C ALA A 139 -18.32 -0.05 58.39
N GLY A 140 -18.07 1.26 58.25
CA GLY A 140 -16.86 1.93 58.73
C GLY A 140 -15.61 1.61 57.89
N ASP A 141 -14.47 2.20 58.22
CA ASP A 141 -13.23 2.09 57.43
C ASP A 141 -12.56 0.70 57.49
N ASN A 142 -12.91 -0.11 58.50
CA ASN A 142 -12.29 -1.43 58.72
C ASN A 142 -12.57 -2.43 57.58
N ILE A 143 -13.67 -2.25 56.83
CA ILE A 143 -14.07 -3.13 55.72
C ILE A 143 -13.03 -3.15 54.58
N LYS A 144 -12.34 -2.04 54.36
CA LYS A 144 -11.36 -1.91 53.27
C LYS A 144 -10.18 -2.87 53.46
N HIS A 145 -9.67 -2.95 54.69
CA HIS A 145 -8.54 -3.82 55.03
C HIS A 145 -8.92 -5.29 54.92
N ILE A 146 -10.10 -5.65 55.44
CA ILE A 146 -10.65 -7.01 55.36
C ILE A 146 -10.81 -7.46 53.90
N VAL A 147 -11.30 -6.59 53.02
CA VAL A 147 -11.46 -6.95 51.59
C VAL A 147 -10.10 -7.14 50.92
N LEU A 148 -9.10 -6.31 51.21
CA LEU A 148 -7.78 -6.42 50.60
C LEU A 148 -7.02 -7.68 51.05
N GLU A 149 -7.10 -8.04 52.33
CA GLU A 149 -6.44 -9.24 52.89
C GLU A 149 -7.07 -10.54 52.40
N ASN A 150 -8.39 -10.55 52.14
CA ASN A 150 -9.12 -11.74 51.69
C ASN A 150 -9.01 -12.02 50.18
N VAL A 151 -8.21 -11.25 49.41
CA VAL A 151 -8.04 -11.47 47.96
C VAL A 151 -6.95 -12.53 47.72
N GLN A 152 -7.36 -13.77 47.45
CA GLN A 152 -6.45 -14.86 47.06
C GLN A 152 -6.46 -15.13 45.54
N THR A 153 -7.66 -15.26 44.96
CA THR A 153 -7.87 -15.58 43.54
C THR A 153 -8.90 -14.67 42.90
N ALA A 154 -8.73 -14.34 41.63
CA ALA A 154 -9.69 -13.53 40.88
C ALA A 154 -11.00 -14.30 40.63
N ALA A 155 -12.12 -13.73 41.04
CA ALA A 155 -13.46 -14.30 40.81
C ALA A 155 -13.93 -14.14 39.35
N ILE A 156 -13.56 -13.02 38.70
CA ILE A 156 -13.88 -12.74 37.30
C ILE A 156 -12.59 -12.83 36.49
N LYS A 157 -12.61 -13.69 35.47
CA LYS A 157 -11.51 -13.89 34.53
C LYS A 157 -11.94 -13.45 33.13
N ILE A 158 -10.97 -13.13 32.28
CA ILE A 158 -11.21 -12.67 30.90
C ILE A 158 -10.63 -13.72 29.94
N ARG A 159 -11.41 -14.11 28.94
CA ARG A 159 -10.97 -14.94 27.82
C ARG A 159 -10.90 -14.10 26.55
N SER A 160 -9.83 -14.28 25.79
CA SER A 160 -9.68 -13.67 24.47
C SER A 160 -10.23 -14.59 23.38
N ARG A 161 -11.06 -14.03 22.51
CA ARG A 161 -11.60 -14.65 21.29
C ARG A 161 -11.17 -13.82 20.08
N GLN A 162 -10.98 -14.45 18.94
CA GLN A 162 -10.65 -13.73 17.70
C GLN A 162 -11.90 -13.62 16.82
N GLU A 163 -12.20 -12.42 16.34
CA GLU A 163 -13.27 -12.12 15.39
C GLU A 163 -12.65 -11.65 14.06
N ASN A 164 -13.15 -12.13 12.92
CA ASN A 164 -12.62 -11.76 11.61
C ASN A 164 -13.54 -10.76 10.90
N ILE A 165 -13.04 -9.55 10.65
CA ILE A 165 -13.76 -8.50 9.91
C ILE A 165 -12.95 -8.14 8.67
N ALA A 166 -13.52 -8.41 7.48
CA ALA A 166 -12.92 -8.10 6.17
C ALA A 166 -11.45 -8.57 6.01
N GLY A 167 -11.11 -9.71 6.63
CA GLY A 167 -9.77 -10.29 6.59
C GLY A 167 -8.77 -9.67 7.56
N VAL A 168 -9.25 -8.98 8.62
CA VAL A 168 -8.46 -8.52 9.77
C VAL A 168 -8.97 -9.27 11.01
N LYS A 169 -8.06 -9.91 11.75
CA LYS A 169 -8.38 -10.62 13.00
C LYS A 169 -8.35 -9.63 14.16
N LEU A 170 -9.50 -9.39 14.76
CA LEU A 170 -9.66 -8.49 15.90
C LEU A 170 -9.77 -9.31 17.20
N PRO A 171 -9.08 -8.91 18.28
CA PRO A 171 -9.25 -9.52 19.59
C PRO A 171 -10.55 -9.02 20.24
N LYS A 172 -11.37 -9.95 20.71
CA LYS A 172 -12.60 -9.72 21.45
C LYS A 172 -12.49 -10.35 22.84
N PHE A 173 -12.87 -9.62 23.87
CA PHE A 173 -12.82 -10.13 25.24
C PHE A 173 -14.20 -10.58 25.70
N GLU A 174 -14.26 -11.78 26.28
CA GLU A 174 -15.44 -12.35 26.92
C GLU A 174 -15.13 -12.52 28.42
N HIS A 175 -16.05 -12.10 29.29
CA HIS A 175 -15.92 -12.29 30.74
C HIS A 175 -16.42 -13.68 31.13
N TYR A 176 -15.73 -14.35 32.05
CA TYR A 176 -16.12 -15.64 32.60
C TYR A 176 -15.94 -15.62 34.12
N SER A 177 -16.99 -16.00 34.85
CA SER A 177 -16.96 -16.17 36.30
C SER A 177 -16.77 -17.64 36.65
N ASP A 178 -15.68 -17.97 37.34
CA ASP A 178 -15.56 -19.24 38.06
C ASP A 178 -16.42 -19.09 39.32
N GLY A 179 -17.46 -19.91 39.47
CA GLY A 179 -18.50 -19.78 40.51
C GLY A 179 -18.06 -19.87 41.98
N GLU A 180 -16.76 -19.79 42.29
CA GLU A 180 -16.27 -19.73 43.67
C GLU A 180 -16.26 -18.30 44.20
N THR A 181 -17.35 -17.90 44.85
CA THR A 181 -17.38 -16.69 45.66
C THR A 181 -16.86 -17.00 47.07
N LYS A 182 -15.58 -16.74 47.34
CA LYS A 182 -14.97 -16.97 48.67
C LYS A 182 -15.23 -15.85 49.69
N ASN A 183 -15.85 -14.74 49.27
CA ASN A 183 -15.97 -13.52 50.06
C ASN A 183 -17.40 -13.26 50.59
N ASP A 184 -18.26 -14.27 50.61
CA ASP A 184 -19.67 -14.09 51.01
C ASP A 184 -19.85 -13.77 52.49
N LEU A 185 -18.82 -14.05 53.31
CA LEU A 185 -18.77 -13.73 54.74
C LEU A 185 -18.38 -12.27 55.04
N THR A 186 -18.11 -11.45 54.03
CA THR A 186 -17.73 -10.04 54.23
C THR A 186 -18.93 -9.20 54.68
N GLY A 187 -18.82 -8.53 55.83
CA GLY A 187 -19.89 -7.67 56.36
C GLY A 187 -20.89 -8.37 57.31
N LEU A 188 -20.56 -9.56 57.83
CA LEU A 188 -21.40 -10.31 58.78
C LEU A 188 -21.69 -9.54 60.08
N ALA A 189 -20.76 -8.67 60.51
CA ALA A 189 -20.90 -7.90 61.74
C ALA A 189 -21.81 -6.66 61.58
N ARG A 190 -21.63 -5.88 60.50
CA ARG A 190 -22.40 -4.66 60.20
C ARG A 190 -22.43 -4.39 58.70
N GLY A 191 -23.60 -4.03 58.15
CA GLY A 191 -23.71 -3.49 56.79
C GLY A 191 -23.59 -4.48 55.64
N GLY A 192 -23.67 -5.80 55.87
CA GLY A 192 -23.53 -6.83 54.85
C GLY A 192 -24.42 -6.63 53.61
N GLN A 193 -25.67 -6.20 53.79
CA GLN A 193 -26.58 -5.91 52.67
C GLN A 193 -26.02 -4.82 51.74
N GLN A 194 -25.48 -3.74 52.30
CA GLN A 194 -24.94 -2.63 51.51
C GLN A 194 -23.64 -3.02 50.79
N ILE A 195 -22.84 -3.88 51.41
CA ILE A 195 -21.62 -4.45 50.82
C ILE A 195 -21.97 -5.35 49.63
N GLN A 196 -22.99 -6.18 49.74
CA GLN A 196 -23.45 -7.03 48.64
C GLN A 196 -24.06 -6.21 47.49
N LEU A 197 -24.82 -5.15 47.79
CA LEU A 197 -25.29 -4.21 46.77
C LEU A 197 -24.14 -3.51 46.05
N CYS A 198 -23.14 -3.03 46.80
CA CYS A 198 -21.92 -2.45 46.24
C CYS A 198 -21.19 -3.44 45.34
N ARG A 199 -21.04 -4.70 45.78
CA ARG A 199 -20.44 -5.76 44.98
C ARG A 199 -21.19 -5.99 43.68
N GLY A 200 -22.53 -6.09 43.73
CA GLY A 200 -23.36 -6.24 42.54
C GLY A 200 -23.21 -5.07 41.55
N ALA A 201 -23.09 -3.83 42.05
CA ALA A 201 -22.83 -2.65 41.22
C ALA A 201 -21.46 -2.73 40.52
N TYR A 202 -20.40 -3.11 41.25
CA TYR A 202 -19.06 -3.24 40.68
C TYR A 202 -18.92 -4.42 39.71
N VAL A 203 -19.64 -5.52 39.90
CA VAL A 203 -19.67 -6.62 38.92
C VAL A 203 -20.22 -6.12 37.58
N LYS A 204 -21.34 -5.40 37.59
CA LYS A 204 -21.91 -4.74 36.40
C LYS A 204 -20.94 -3.73 35.78
N ALA A 205 -20.22 -2.96 36.61
CA ALA A 205 -19.22 -2.01 36.12
C ALA A 205 -18.06 -2.71 35.40
N ILE A 206 -17.61 -3.86 35.91
CA ILE A 206 -16.55 -4.67 35.29
C ILE A 206 -17.01 -5.24 33.95
N GLU A 207 -18.26 -5.70 33.84
CA GLU A 207 -18.83 -6.19 32.57
C GLU A 207 -18.76 -5.13 31.47
N VAL A 208 -19.23 -3.91 31.77
CA VAL A 208 -19.18 -2.77 30.82
C VAL A 208 -17.74 -2.37 30.50
N LEU A 209 -16.84 -2.41 31.48
CA LEU A 209 -15.41 -2.13 31.28
C LEU A 209 -14.74 -3.16 30.34
N VAL A 210 -15.06 -4.43 30.47
CA VAL A 210 -14.53 -5.49 29.60
C VAL A 210 -15.02 -5.30 28.17
N GLU A 211 -16.30 -4.96 27.98
CA GLU A 211 -16.85 -4.67 26.66
C GLU A 211 -16.20 -3.43 26.02
N LEU A 212 -16.02 -2.35 26.80
CA LEU A 212 -15.33 -1.15 26.34
C LEU A 212 -13.87 -1.43 25.96
N ALA A 213 -13.15 -2.19 26.79
CA ALA A 213 -11.77 -2.59 26.51
C ALA A 213 -11.68 -3.40 25.22
N SER A 214 -12.61 -4.33 25.00
CA SER A 214 -12.71 -5.10 23.76
C SER A 214 -12.87 -4.20 22.53
N LEU A 215 -13.75 -3.20 22.60
CA LEU A 215 -13.97 -2.24 21.53
C LEU A 215 -12.72 -1.37 21.27
N GLN A 216 -12.04 -0.92 22.33
CA GLN A 216 -10.83 -0.10 22.23
C GLN A 216 -9.66 -0.86 21.61
N THR A 217 -9.39 -2.09 22.04
CA THR A 217 -8.30 -2.89 21.46
C THR A 217 -8.60 -3.25 20.00
N SER A 218 -9.86 -3.59 19.69
CA SER A 218 -10.31 -3.79 18.31
C SER A 218 -10.17 -2.52 17.45
N PHE A 219 -10.41 -1.34 18.02
CA PHE A 219 -10.29 -0.07 17.33
C PHE A 219 -8.85 0.26 16.95
N LEU A 220 -7.89 0.08 17.87
CA LEU A 220 -6.47 0.34 17.60
C LEU A 220 -5.91 -0.61 16.53
N THR A 221 -6.24 -1.89 16.63
CA THR A 221 -5.80 -2.90 15.64
C THR A 221 -6.42 -2.66 14.26
N LEU A 222 -7.68 -2.23 14.20
CA LEU A 222 -8.34 -1.86 12.95
C LEU A 222 -7.76 -0.58 12.33
N ASP A 223 -7.42 0.43 13.13
CA ASP A 223 -6.80 1.68 12.67
C ASP A 223 -5.44 1.42 11.99
N GLU A 224 -4.60 0.58 12.60
CA GLU A 224 -3.32 0.19 12.02
C GLU A 224 -3.52 -0.55 10.69
N ALA A 225 -4.50 -1.45 10.60
CA ALA A 225 -4.84 -2.14 9.37
C ALA A 225 -5.32 -1.18 8.26
N ILE A 226 -6.09 -0.15 8.60
CA ILE A 226 -6.52 0.90 7.65
C ILE A 226 -5.32 1.73 7.17
N LYS A 227 -4.44 2.16 8.08
CA LYS A 227 -3.23 2.92 7.72
C LYS A 227 -2.31 2.13 6.80
N THR A 228 -2.08 0.85 7.09
CA THR A 228 -1.24 -0.01 6.25
C THR A 228 -1.85 -0.28 4.88
N THR A 229 -3.16 -0.49 4.79
CA THR A 229 -3.86 -0.66 3.50
C THR A 229 -3.84 0.63 2.67
N ASN A 230 -4.09 1.79 3.26
CA ASN A 230 -4.00 3.09 2.58
C ASN A 230 -2.58 3.39 2.06
N ARG A 231 -1.55 3.08 2.86
CA ARG A 231 -0.14 3.20 2.40
C ARG A 231 0.13 2.32 1.18
N ARG A 232 -0.41 1.10 1.14
CA ARG A 232 -0.27 0.18 -0.01
C ARG A 232 -1.00 0.69 -1.25
N VAL A 233 -2.22 1.22 -1.09
CA VAL A 233 -2.97 1.86 -2.19
C VAL A 233 -2.18 3.02 -2.78
N ASN A 234 -1.67 3.93 -1.93
CA ASN A 234 -0.88 5.07 -2.37
C ASN A 234 0.44 4.65 -3.05
N ALA A 235 1.09 3.59 -2.57
CA ALA A 235 2.29 3.05 -3.19
C ALA A 235 2.01 2.46 -4.59
N LEU A 236 0.85 1.80 -4.77
CA LEU A 236 0.46 1.27 -6.07
C LEU A 236 0.16 2.38 -7.07
N GLU A 237 -0.56 3.43 -6.66
CA GLU A 237 -0.93 4.56 -7.52
C GLU A 237 0.28 5.39 -7.94
N ASN A 238 1.12 5.79 -6.97
CA ASN A 238 2.13 6.83 -7.20
C ASN A 238 3.54 6.27 -7.48
N VAL A 239 3.81 5.01 -7.14
CA VAL A 239 5.16 4.42 -7.29
C VAL A 239 5.14 3.26 -8.27
N VAL A 240 4.31 2.23 -8.04
CA VAL A 240 4.39 0.98 -8.83
C VAL A 240 3.83 1.16 -10.23
N LYS A 241 2.62 1.70 -10.37
CA LYS A 241 1.96 1.86 -11.67
C LYS A 241 2.77 2.74 -12.64
N PRO A 242 3.23 3.95 -12.26
CA PRO A 242 4.03 4.79 -13.16
C PRO A 242 5.36 4.14 -13.55
N ARG A 243 6.01 3.40 -12.63
CA ARG A 243 7.26 2.68 -12.92
C ARG A 243 7.08 1.59 -13.97
N ILE A 244 5.96 0.86 -13.91
CA ILE A 244 5.64 -0.17 -14.91
C ILE A 244 5.30 0.48 -16.25
N GLU A 245 4.51 1.55 -16.27
CA GLU A 245 4.15 2.27 -17.49
C GLU A 245 5.38 2.83 -18.20
N ASN A 246 6.30 3.48 -17.48
CA ASN A 246 7.58 3.96 -18.03
C ASN A 246 8.43 2.82 -18.61
N THR A 247 8.44 1.66 -17.95
CA THR A 247 9.17 0.49 -18.43
C THR A 247 8.54 -0.08 -19.70
N ILE A 248 7.21 -0.10 -19.80
CA ILE A 248 6.50 -0.53 -21.02
C ILE A 248 6.80 0.42 -22.18
N SER A 249 6.78 1.73 -21.94
CA SER A 249 7.12 2.73 -22.97
C SER A 249 8.56 2.58 -23.45
N TYR A 250 9.51 2.29 -22.54
CA TYR A 250 10.90 2.00 -22.90
C TYR A 250 11.02 0.75 -23.79
N ILE A 251 10.48 -0.39 -23.36
CA ILE A 251 10.58 -1.64 -24.13
C ILE A 251 9.92 -1.50 -25.50
N LYS A 252 8.78 -0.80 -25.59
CA LYS A 252 8.13 -0.52 -26.88
C LYS A 252 9.02 0.31 -27.79
N GLY A 253 9.62 1.39 -27.28
CA GLY A 253 10.52 2.23 -28.07
C GLY A 253 11.73 1.46 -28.60
N GLU A 254 12.34 0.60 -27.78
CA GLU A 254 13.47 -0.23 -28.21
C GLU A 254 13.07 -1.29 -29.26
N LEU A 255 11.91 -1.92 -29.09
CA LEU A 255 11.41 -2.90 -30.08
C LEU A 255 11.06 -2.22 -31.40
N ASP A 256 10.43 -1.04 -31.36
CA ASP A 256 10.08 -0.28 -32.56
C ASP A 256 11.35 0.16 -33.33
N GLU A 257 12.44 0.50 -32.63
CA GLU A 257 13.72 0.85 -33.26
C GLU A 257 14.41 -0.37 -33.88
N LEU A 258 14.40 -1.52 -33.20
CA LEU A 258 14.92 -2.78 -33.74
C LEU A 258 14.13 -3.23 -34.98
N GLU A 259 12.80 -3.14 -34.94
CA GLU A 259 11.94 -3.43 -36.11
C GLU A 259 12.21 -2.47 -37.27
N ARG A 260 12.50 -1.20 -36.98
CA ARG A 260 12.87 -0.20 -37.97
C ARG A 260 14.21 -0.54 -38.62
N GLU A 261 15.24 -0.87 -37.85
CA GLU A 261 16.56 -1.31 -38.37
C GLU A 261 16.44 -2.54 -39.28
N ASP A 262 15.69 -3.55 -38.84
CA ASP A 262 15.44 -4.76 -39.60
C ASP A 262 14.67 -4.49 -40.89
N PHE A 263 13.68 -3.61 -40.86
CA PHE A 263 12.94 -3.19 -42.03
C PHE A 263 13.86 -2.50 -43.05
N PHE A 264 14.75 -1.60 -42.61
CA PHE A 264 15.73 -0.95 -43.49
C PHE A 264 16.69 -1.96 -44.12
N ARG A 265 17.20 -2.92 -43.34
CA ARG A 265 18.08 -3.99 -43.82
C ARG A 265 17.40 -4.84 -44.89
N LEU A 266 16.17 -5.29 -44.64
CA LEU A 266 15.38 -6.06 -45.62
C LEU A 266 15.09 -5.25 -46.89
N LYS A 267 14.76 -3.97 -46.76
CA LYS A 267 14.51 -3.08 -47.91
C LYS A 267 15.75 -2.91 -48.79
N LYS A 268 16.94 -2.77 -48.19
CA LYS A 268 18.21 -2.73 -48.93
C LYS A 268 18.45 -4.03 -49.69
N ILE A 269 18.32 -5.19 -49.04
CA ILE A 269 18.51 -6.51 -49.67
C ILE A 269 17.51 -6.72 -50.82
N GLN A 270 16.24 -6.39 -50.63
CA GLN A 270 15.24 -6.46 -51.70
C GLN A 270 15.57 -5.50 -52.85
N GLY A 271 16.09 -4.30 -52.55
CA GLY A 271 16.57 -3.36 -53.55
C GLY A 271 17.72 -3.92 -54.39
N TYR A 272 18.71 -4.56 -53.76
CA TYR A 272 19.81 -5.23 -54.47
C TYR A 272 19.31 -6.39 -55.33
N LYS A 273 18.46 -7.28 -54.78
CA LYS A 273 17.87 -8.39 -55.55
C LYS A 273 17.06 -7.91 -56.74
N ARG A 274 16.30 -6.83 -56.59
CA ARG A 274 15.52 -6.25 -57.70
C ARG A 274 16.41 -5.70 -58.81
N ARG A 275 17.46 -4.94 -58.45
CA ARG A 275 18.44 -4.45 -59.43
C ARG A 275 19.16 -5.58 -60.16
N GLU A 276 19.51 -6.65 -59.45
CA GLU A 276 20.16 -7.81 -60.05
C GLU A 276 19.22 -8.55 -61.01
N ILE A 277 17.94 -8.72 -60.66
CA ILE A 277 16.92 -9.28 -61.57
C ILE A 277 16.72 -8.38 -62.80
N GLU A 278 16.71 -7.06 -62.63
CA GLU A 278 16.62 -6.11 -63.76
C GLU A 278 17.83 -6.22 -64.69
N ARG A 279 19.04 -6.34 -64.13
CA ARG A 279 20.28 -6.54 -64.89
C ARG A 279 20.27 -7.87 -65.66
N GLN A 280 19.84 -8.96 -65.01
CA GLN A 280 19.69 -10.27 -65.66
C GLN A 280 18.60 -10.29 -66.74
N ARG A 281 17.51 -9.54 -66.56
CA ARG A 281 16.48 -9.38 -67.61
C ARG A 281 17.00 -8.55 -68.77
N ALA A 282 17.79 -7.53 -68.53
CA ALA A 282 18.40 -6.72 -69.59
C ALA A 282 19.38 -7.57 -70.42
N SER A 283 20.27 -8.34 -69.78
CA SER A 283 21.19 -9.24 -70.49
C SER A 283 20.46 -10.36 -71.25
N ALA A 284 19.40 -10.94 -70.68
CA ALA A 284 18.58 -11.93 -71.38
C ALA A 284 17.85 -11.36 -72.60
N LYS A 285 17.39 -10.11 -72.54
CA LYS A 285 16.79 -9.42 -73.69
C LYS A 285 17.82 -9.16 -74.79
N LEU A 286 19.00 -8.67 -74.43
CA LEU A 286 20.09 -8.43 -75.38
C LEU A 286 20.49 -9.74 -76.09
N PHE A 287 20.67 -10.83 -75.35
CA PHE A 287 20.95 -12.15 -75.93
C PHE A 287 19.82 -12.66 -76.85
N ALA A 288 18.56 -12.41 -76.50
CA ALA A 288 17.43 -12.77 -77.35
C ALA A 288 17.37 -11.94 -78.64
N GLU A 289 17.71 -10.65 -78.59
CA GLU A 289 17.81 -9.77 -79.75
C GLU A 289 18.98 -10.18 -80.68
N GLU A 290 20.14 -10.53 -80.11
CA GLU A 290 21.29 -11.08 -80.86
C GLU A 290 20.93 -12.39 -81.58
N GLN A 291 20.28 -13.34 -80.89
CA GLN A 291 19.79 -14.59 -81.48
C GLN A 291 18.75 -14.36 -82.59
N LEU A 292 17.88 -13.35 -82.44
CA LEU A 292 16.91 -12.98 -83.46
C LEU A 292 17.63 -12.39 -84.69
N ALA A 293 18.61 -11.52 -84.48
CA ALA A 293 19.43 -10.92 -85.53
C ALA A 293 20.26 -11.98 -86.28
N GLU A 294 20.81 -12.96 -85.58
CA GLU A 294 21.54 -14.10 -86.16
C GLU A 294 20.62 -15.03 -86.97
N LYS A 295 19.41 -15.30 -86.50
CA LYS A 295 18.41 -16.06 -87.30
C LYS A 295 17.94 -15.30 -88.54
N VAL A 296 17.78 -13.98 -88.42
CA VAL A 296 17.41 -13.12 -89.55
C VAL A 296 18.56 -13.01 -90.56
N SER A 297 19.81 -12.98 -90.12
CA SER A 297 20.99 -12.99 -91.00
C SER A 297 21.21 -14.35 -91.68
N LEU A 298 20.88 -15.47 -91.02
CA LEU A 298 20.87 -16.80 -91.65
C LEU A 298 19.73 -16.99 -92.66
N GLN A 299 18.57 -16.33 -92.47
CA GLN A 299 17.47 -16.32 -93.45
C GLN A 299 17.72 -15.39 -94.66
N LYS A 300 18.45 -14.29 -94.49
CA LYS A 300 18.95 -13.43 -95.57
C LYS A 300 20.40 -13.82 -95.89
N GLY A 301 20.61 -14.88 -96.66
CA GLY A 301 21.95 -15.36 -97.02
C GLY A 301 22.85 -14.24 -97.59
N VAL A 302 23.78 -13.74 -96.77
CA VAL A 302 24.84 -12.82 -97.15
C VAL A 302 26.14 -13.22 -96.44
N SER A 303 27.23 -13.18 -97.21
CA SER A 303 28.56 -13.74 -96.92
C SER A 303 29.27 -13.15 -95.69
N ILE A 304 29.94 -14.06 -94.98
CA ILE A 304 30.90 -13.85 -93.88
C ILE A 304 32.08 -12.98 -94.38
N SER A 305 32.10 -11.68 -94.07
CA SER A 305 33.36 -10.90 -94.07
C SER A 305 33.33 -9.55 -93.31
N SER A 306 32.24 -9.13 -92.66
CA SER A 306 32.19 -7.78 -92.06
C SER A 306 31.48 -7.67 -90.70
N ALA A 307 31.45 -8.74 -89.90
CA ALA A 307 30.81 -8.72 -88.58
C ALA A 307 31.78 -8.70 -87.37
N HIS A 308 33.10 -8.89 -87.59
CA HIS A 308 34.06 -9.08 -86.48
C HIS A 308 34.59 -7.76 -85.85
N ASN A 309 34.26 -6.59 -86.39
CA ASN A 309 34.88 -5.32 -85.96
C ASN A 309 34.01 -4.41 -85.07
N LEU A 310 32.89 -4.89 -84.51
CA LEU A 310 32.03 -4.07 -83.65
C LEU A 310 31.90 -4.55 -82.19
N LEU A 311 32.51 -5.67 -81.81
CA LEU A 311 32.36 -6.22 -80.45
C LEU A 311 33.50 -5.88 -79.47
N SER A 312 34.58 -5.23 -79.91
CA SER A 312 35.77 -5.01 -79.06
C SER A 312 35.83 -3.66 -78.33
N ALA A 313 34.80 -2.81 -78.42
CA ALA A 313 34.87 -1.42 -77.92
C ALA A 313 34.05 -1.13 -76.63
N ALA A 314 33.43 -2.13 -75.99
CA ALA A 314 32.50 -1.91 -74.87
C ALA A 314 32.91 -2.56 -73.53
N ALA A 315 34.15 -3.01 -73.38
CA ALA A 315 34.61 -3.73 -72.20
C ALA A 315 35.72 -3.00 -71.40
N GLU A 316 35.66 -1.67 -71.32
CA GLU A 316 36.52 -0.90 -70.42
C GLU A 316 35.73 0.23 -69.75
N LYS A 317 35.28 -0.06 -68.52
CA LYS A 317 35.12 0.83 -67.36
C LYS A 317 33.96 0.33 -66.52
N ASP A 318 34.28 -0.21 -65.34
CA ASP A 318 33.55 0.01 -64.09
C ASP A 318 34.42 -0.57 -62.97
N GLU A 319 35.47 0.19 -62.61
CA GLU A 319 36.04 0.11 -61.27
C GLU A 319 35.21 1.02 -60.36
N ASP A 320 34.18 0.46 -59.72
CA ASP A 320 33.57 1.11 -58.55
C ASP A 320 34.15 0.47 -57.29
N ILE A 321 35.16 1.14 -56.77
CA ILE A 321 35.68 1.05 -55.41
C ILE A 321 34.53 1.39 -54.44
N ILE A 322 34.24 0.47 -53.50
CA ILE A 322 33.33 0.72 -52.39
C ILE A 322 34.18 0.85 -51.12
N PHE A 323 34.21 2.06 -50.54
CA PHE A 323 34.42 2.30 -49.11
C PHE A 323 33.10 2.74 -48.50
#